data_AF-A0A660Q0H2-F1
#
_entry.id   AF-A0A660Q0H2-F1
#
_cell.length_a   1.000
_cell.length_b   1.000
_cell.length_c   1.000
_cell.angle_alpha   90.00
_cell.angle_beta   90.00
_cell.angle_gamma   90.00
#
_symmetry.space_group_name_H-M   'P 1'
#
loop_
_entity.id
_entity.type
_entity.pdbx_description
1 polymer ?
#
loop_
_entity_poly.entity_id
_entity_poly.type
_entity_poly.pdbx_seq_one_letter_code
_entity_poly.pdbx_strand_id
1 'polypeptide(L)'
;MTVVENIAVSDTDHVTRRQASDSPLITTGSGLEVFALQMVKSDPFVTISEICLQYERTGGAESCGWWHVFNIFRRNRILRRKSRFRYAWGRS
;
A
#
# COMPACT_ATOMS: atom_id res chain seq x y z
N MET A 1 -4.06 53.80 23.10
CA MET A 1 -5.36 54.10 22.48
C MET A 1 -5.06 55.07 21.35
N THR A 2 -5.18 54.78 20.05
CA THR A 2 -6.04 53.89 19.24
C THR A 2 -5.34 53.68 17.89
N VAL A 3 -5.05 52.44 17.46
CA VAL A 3 -5.72 51.69 16.36
C VAL A 3 -5.84 52.43 15.02
N VAL A 4 -4.90 52.14 14.10
CA VAL A 4 -5.01 52.10 12.61
C VAL A 4 -3.73 51.36 12.15
N GLU A 5 -3.66 50.42 11.20
CA GLU A 5 -4.34 50.24 9.92
C GLU A 5 -4.53 48.75 9.60
N ASN A 6 -5.75 48.40 9.19
CA ASN A 6 -6.02 47.28 8.30
C ASN A 6 -5.64 47.71 6.89
N ILE A 7 -4.94 46.85 6.15
CA ILE A 7 -5.21 46.42 4.77
C ILE A 7 -4.03 45.55 4.33
N ALA A 8 -4.29 44.27 4.10
CA ALA A 8 -3.59 43.48 3.09
C ALA A 8 -4.55 42.41 2.60
N VAL A 9 -5.26 42.76 1.52
CA VAL A 9 -5.87 41.78 0.62
C VAL A 9 -4.72 41.06 -0.07
N SER A 10 -4.68 39.74 0.05
CA SER A 10 -3.85 38.89 -0.79
C SER A 10 -4.70 37.73 -1.25
N ASP A 11 -5.30 37.93 -2.43
CA ASP A 11 -5.80 36.88 -3.30
C ASP A 11 -4.71 35.84 -3.47
N THR A 12 -4.90 34.70 -2.83
CA THR A 12 -4.10 33.51 -3.11
C THR A 12 -5.07 32.45 -3.57
N ASP A 13 -5.21 32.35 -4.89
CA ASP A 13 -5.81 31.22 -5.57
C ASP A 13 -5.04 29.95 -5.20
N HIS A 14 -5.42 29.34 -4.08
CA HIS A 14 -5.00 28.00 -3.75
C HIS A 14 -5.75 27.04 -4.65
N VAL A 15 -5.18 26.83 -5.85
CA VAL A 15 -5.44 25.67 -6.70
C VAL A 15 -5.33 24.45 -5.81
N THR A 16 -6.49 23.94 -5.42
CA THR A 16 -6.62 22.72 -4.62
C THR A 16 -6.15 21.59 -5.50
N ARG A 17 -4.84 21.31 -5.42
CA ARG A 17 -4.23 20.10 -5.95
C ARG A 17 -5.00 18.95 -5.31
N ARG A 18 -5.87 18.32 -6.10
CA ARG A 18 -6.61 17.11 -5.72
C ARG A 18 -5.59 16.15 -5.13
N GLN A 19 -5.55 16.06 -3.80
CA GLN A 19 -4.99 14.90 -3.13
C GLN A 19 -5.85 13.76 -3.63
N ALA A 20 -5.30 12.97 -4.56
CA ALA A 20 -5.81 11.65 -4.83
C ALA A 20 -5.82 10.97 -3.46
N SER A 21 -7.01 10.82 -2.91
CA SER A 21 -7.27 10.01 -1.75
C SER A 21 -6.86 8.59 -2.12
N ASP A 22 -5.60 8.28 -1.82
CA ASP A 22 -5.13 6.92 -1.57
C ASP A 22 -6.03 6.41 -0.44
N SER A 23 -7.19 5.90 -0.85
CA SER A 23 -8.17 5.31 0.03
C SER A 23 -7.43 4.19 0.76
N PRO A 24 -7.38 4.18 2.10
CA PRO A 24 -6.76 3.10 2.82
C PRO A 24 -7.57 1.86 2.47
N LEU A 25 -6.98 0.99 1.67
CA LEU A 25 -7.51 -0.34 1.41
C LEU A 25 -7.65 -0.98 2.78
N ILE A 26 -8.87 -1.00 3.33
CA ILE A 26 -9.17 -1.64 4.61
C ILE A 26 -8.82 -3.10 4.42
N THR A 27 -7.59 -3.46 4.79
CA THR A 27 -7.06 -4.80 4.58
C THR A 27 -7.50 -5.59 5.78
N THR A 28 -8.75 -6.06 5.74
CA THR A 28 -9.30 -7.06 6.67
C THR A 28 -8.69 -8.44 6.37
N GLY A 29 -7.37 -8.51 6.23
CA GLY A 29 -6.59 -9.72 5.96
C GLY A 29 -5.71 -10.07 7.15
N SER A 30 -5.19 -11.30 7.19
CA SER A 30 -4.21 -11.67 8.21
C SER A 30 -2.95 -10.80 8.12
N GLY A 31 -2.16 -10.73 9.19
CA GLY A 31 -0.91 -9.96 9.18
C GLY A 31 0.03 -10.39 8.04
N LEU A 32 0.06 -11.69 7.73
CA LEU A 32 0.80 -12.23 6.60
C LEU A 32 0.25 -11.76 5.25
N GLU A 33 -1.06 -11.67 5.08
CA GLU A 33 -1.68 -11.20 3.84
C GLU A 33 -1.34 -9.74 3.57
N VAL A 34 -1.49 -8.87 4.57
CA VAL A 34 -1.11 -7.45 4.47
C VAL A 34 0.36 -7.33 4.06
N PHE A 35 1.24 -8.07 4.74
CA PHE A 35 2.68 -8.04 4.50
C PHE A 35 3.04 -8.53 3.09
N ALA A 36 2.50 -9.69 2.67
CA ALA A 36 2.79 -10.26 1.36
C ALA A 36 2.31 -9.33 0.22
N LEU A 37 1.14 -8.71 0.39
CA LEU A 37 0.61 -7.76 -0.58
C LEU A 37 1.45 -6.48 -0.65
N GLN A 38 1.90 -5.95 0.49
CA GLN A 38 2.82 -4.81 0.52
C GLN A 38 4.15 -5.13 -0.18
N MET A 39 4.73 -6.30 0.06
CA MET A 39 5.97 -6.72 -0.60
C MET A 39 5.81 -6.79 -2.13
N VAL A 40 4.69 -7.34 -2.63
CA VAL A 40 4.43 -7.37 -4.08
C VAL A 40 4.19 -5.97 -4.65
N LYS A 41 3.60 -5.06 -3.87
CA LYS A 41 3.42 -3.66 -4.27
C LYS A 41 4.75 -2.94 -4.42
N SER A 42 5.72 -3.21 -3.53
CA SER A 42 7.08 -2.66 -3.63
C SER A 42 7.94 -3.33 -4.69
N ASP A 43 7.83 -4.65 -4.84
CA ASP A 43 8.59 -5.45 -5.81
C ASP A 43 7.70 -6.53 -6.45
N PRO A 44 7.25 -6.33 -7.71
CA PRO A 44 6.45 -7.32 -8.43
C PRO A 44 7.15 -8.65 -8.70
N PHE A 45 8.49 -8.71 -8.55
CA PHE A 45 9.29 -9.92 -8.75
C PHE A 45 9.46 -10.77 -7.49
N VAL A 46 9.10 -10.24 -6.33
CA VAL A 46 9.30 -10.92 -5.05
C VAL A 46 8.78 -12.36 -5.08
N THR A 47 9.61 -13.29 -4.62
CA THR A 47 9.27 -14.71 -4.54
C THR A 47 8.51 -15.03 -3.26
N ILE A 48 7.84 -16.18 -3.25
CA ILE A 48 7.16 -16.68 -2.05
C ILE A 48 8.18 -16.93 -0.92
N SER A 49 9.35 -17.48 -1.26
CA SER A 49 10.41 -17.74 -0.29
C SER A 49 10.94 -16.47 0.36
N GLU A 50 11.13 -15.39 -0.42
CA GLU A 50 11.55 -14.10 0.11
C GLU A 50 10.50 -13.49 1.03
N ILE A 51 9.21 -13.60 0.69
CA ILE A 51 8.12 -13.13 1.55
C ILE A 51 8.16 -13.86 2.89
N CYS A 52 8.27 -15.18 2.89
CA CYS A 52 8.31 -15.93 4.14
C CYS A 52 9.54 -15.61 4.97
N LEU A 53 10.71 -15.55 4.35
CA LEU A 53 11.96 -15.19 5.03
C LEU A 53 11.86 -13.80 5.69
N GLN A 54 11.28 -12.81 4.99
CA GLN A 54 11.15 -11.46 5.52
C GLN A 54 10.06 -11.32 6.58
N TYR A 55 8.97 -12.08 6.45
CA TYR A 55 7.89 -12.11 7.44
C TYR A 55 8.35 -12.73 8.77
N GLU A 56 9.11 -13.83 8.70
CA GLU A 56 9.69 -14.45 9.89
C GLU A 56 10.71 -13.54 10.57
N ARG A 57 11.57 -12.85 9.78
CA ARG A 57 12.54 -11.88 10.30
C ARG A 57 11.92 -10.69 11.01
N THR A 58 10.72 -10.28 10.60
CA THR A 58 9.99 -9.18 11.25
C THR A 58 9.21 -9.62 12.49
N GLY A 59 9.31 -10.90 12.89
CA GLY A 59 8.62 -11.43 14.06
C GLY A 59 7.14 -11.75 13.79
N GLY A 60 6.81 -12.13 12.56
CA GLY A 60 5.46 -12.54 12.17
C GLY A 60 4.88 -13.59 13.12
N ALA A 61 3.67 -13.35 13.62
CA ALA A 61 3.02 -14.21 14.61
C ALA A 61 2.51 -15.54 14.03
N GLU A 62 2.30 -15.59 12.71
CA GLU A 62 1.79 -16.76 11.99
C GLU A 62 2.92 -17.49 11.26
N SER A 63 2.83 -18.82 11.14
CA SER A 63 3.77 -19.58 10.31
C SER A 63 3.61 -19.22 8.83
N CYS A 64 4.68 -18.81 8.17
CA CYS A 64 4.65 -18.54 6.73
C CYS A 64 4.86 -19.83 5.92
N GLY A 65 3.77 -20.48 5.56
CA GLY A 65 3.79 -21.61 4.63
C GLY A 65 3.74 -21.15 3.17
N TRP A 66 4.49 -21.83 2.29
CA TRP A 66 4.42 -21.60 0.84
C TRP A 66 2.98 -21.61 0.34
N TRP A 67 2.20 -22.62 0.74
CA TRP A 67 0.78 -22.76 0.38
C TRP A 67 -0.10 -21.63 0.92
N HIS A 68 0.26 -21.06 2.07
CA HIS A 68 -0.47 -19.96 2.67
C HIS A 68 -0.31 -18.70 1.81
N VAL A 69 0.93 -18.32 1.48
CA VAL A 69 1.23 -17.19 0.59
C VAL A 69 0.67 -17.42 -0.83
N PHE A 70 0.78 -18.65 -1.34
CA PHE A 70 0.19 -19.02 -2.63
C PHE A 70 -1.33 -18.78 -2.64
N ASN A 71 -2.04 -19.18 -1.57
CA ASN A 71 -3.47 -18.94 -1.44
C ASN A 71 -3.81 -17.46 -1.31
N ILE A 72 -3.02 -16.67 -0.57
CA ILE A 72 -3.15 -15.20 -0.54
C ILE A 72 -3.08 -14.65 -1.97
N PHE A 73 -2.07 -15.02 -2.74
CA PHE A 73 -1.91 -14.56 -4.13
C PHE A 73 -3.04 -15.02 -5.06
N ARG A 74 -3.55 -16.23 -4.85
CA ARG A 74 -4.68 -16.77 -5.60
C ARG A 74 -5.95 -15.97 -5.35
N ARG A 75 -6.30 -15.72 -4.08
CA ARG A 75 -7.49 -14.95 -3.69
C ARG A 75 -7.44 -13.51 -4.22
N ASN A 76 -6.25 -12.90 -4.18
CA ASN A 76 -6.01 -11.56 -4.68
C ASN A 76 -5.75 -11.48 -6.20
N ARG A 77 -5.82 -12.61 -6.92
CA ARG A 77 -5.61 -12.70 -8.38
C ARG A 77 -4.25 -12.17 -8.86
N ILE A 78 -3.19 -12.29 -8.04
CA ILE A 78 -1.82 -11.83 -8.33
C ILE A 78 -0.80 -12.96 -8.54
N LEU A 79 -1.27 -14.16 -8.87
CA LEU A 79 -0.38 -15.30 -9.18
C LEU A 79 0.45 -15.08 -10.45
N ARG A 80 -0.11 -14.41 -11.45
CA ARG A 80 0.59 -14.19 -12.73
C ARG A 80 1.50 -12.98 -12.62
N ARG A 81 2.64 -13.01 -13.32
CA ARG A 81 3.55 -11.86 -13.43
C ARG A 81 2.82 -10.59 -13.87
N LYS A 82 2.03 -10.66 -14.94
CA LYS A 82 1.23 -9.53 -15.45
C LYS A 82 0.27 -8.95 -14.40
N SER A 83 -0.35 -9.79 -13.57
CA SER A 83 -1.24 -9.32 -12.50
C SER A 83 -0.50 -8.64 -11.35
N ARG A 84 0.71 -9.11 -10.98
CA ARG A 84 1.53 -8.45 -9.96
C ARG A 84 1.94 -7.04 -10.37
N PHE A 85 2.33 -6.87 -11.63
CA PHE A 85 2.64 -5.56 -12.19
C PHE A 85 1.44 -4.62 -12.19
N ARG A 86 0.28 -5.10 -12.62
CA ARG A 86 -0.97 -4.32 -12.55
C ARG A 86 -1.29 -3.89 -11.13
N TYR A 87 -1.16 -4.83 -10.18
CA TYR A 87 -1.37 -4.59 -8.77
C TYR A 87 -0.42 -3.52 -8.21
N ALA A 88 0.88 -3.65 -8.47
CA ALA A 88 1.89 -2.69 -8.03
C ALA A 88 1.70 -1.28 -8.61
N TRP A 89 1.27 -1.17 -9.87
CA TRP A 89 1.02 0.12 -10.53
C TRP A 89 -0.36 0.72 -10.25
N GLY A 90 -1.20 0.10 -9.41
CA GLY A 90 -2.55 0.60 -9.14
C GLY A 90 -3.48 0.58 -10.36
N ARG A 91 -3.16 -0.20 -11.39
CA ARG A 91 -4.01 -0.41 -12.57
C ARG A 91 -4.96 -1.58 -12.31
N SER A 92 -5.90 -1.37 -11.39
CA SER A 92 -6.99 -2.28 -11.07
C SER A 92 -8.00 -2.35 -12.21
#